data_AF-I4W809-F1
#
_entry.id   AF-I4W809-F1
#
_cell.length_a   1.000
_cell.length_b   1.000
_cell.length_c   1.000
_cell.angle_alpha   90.00
_cell.angle_beta   90.00
_cell.angle_gamma   90.00
#
_symmetry.space_group_name_H-M   'P 1'
#
loop_
_entity.id
_entity.type
_entity.pdbx_description
1 polymer ?
#
loop_
_entity_poly.entity_id
_entity_poly.type
_entity_poly.pdbx_seq_one_letter_code
_entity_poly.pdbx_strand_id
1 'polypeptide(L)'
;MLVAAIGFAALDFYFLNVKNNEDRQAIALTTQIQVLSQQTAKYAIESSGGNAGSFAELEGTRDAIDSAVQRLVKGDPKSGMHPYSDKSGQAATAAGRAVDKLAGAWKKLDGDIGKILSNKAVVLDSNQRADDLSKQLPLLNSEMEQVVNILQQRKGSPDQMLGTSRQMLLADRIIRRVQEVLQGGDSEQAAADGLARDAQSYGEVLKGLQEGNSSIGIKEIKDANARKILDGMQDSW
;
A
#
# COMPACT_ATOMS: atom_id res chain seq x y z
N MET A 1 2.14 -9.10 18.14
CA MET A 1 3.00 -9.54 19.27
C MET A 1 3.97 -8.45 19.75
N LEU A 2 4.68 -7.74 18.87
CA LEU A 2 5.64 -6.70 19.28
C LEU A 2 4.99 -5.49 19.99
N VAL A 3 3.84 -5.00 19.52
CA VAL A 3 3.11 -3.88 20.17
C VAL A 3 2.67 -4.26 21.59
N ALA A 4 2.22 -5.50 21.79
CA ALA A 4 1.85 -6.01 23.11
C ALA A 4 3.08 -6.13 24.04
N ALA A 5 4.24 -6.51 23.49
CA ALA A 5 5.49 -6.58 24.24
C ALA A 5 6.01 -5.19 24.66
N ILE A 6 5.89 -4.18 23.78
CA ILE A 6 6.20 -2.79 24.11
C ILE A 6 5.26 -2.27 25.21
N GLY A 7 3.96 -2.55 25.10
CA GLY A 7 2.98 -2.20 26.13
C GLY A 7 3.25 -2.87 27.48
N PHE A 8 3.66 -4.13 27.49
CA PHE A 8 4.00 -4.85 28.73
C PHE A 8 5.25 -4.26 29.40
N ALA A 9 6.30 -3.96 28.63
CA ALA A 9 7.49 -3.30 29.16
C ALA A 9 7.19 -1.91 29.74
N ALA A 10 6.27 -1.17 29.12
CA ALA A 10 5.81 0.13 29.60
C ALA A 10 5.02 0.05 30.92
N LEU A 11 4.18 -0.98 31.07
CA LEU A 11 3.40 -1.21 32.29
C LEU A 11 4.27 -1.69 33.45
N ASP A 12 5.25 -2.56 33.20
CA ASP A 12 6.23 -2.96 34.22
C ASP A 12 7.03 -1.74 34.74
N PHE A 13 7.37 -0.80 33.85
CA PHE A 13 8.03 0.44 34.23
C PHE A 13 7.14 1.33 35.12
N TYR A 14 5.83 1.40 34.83
CA TYR A 14 4.85 2.19 35.60
C TYR A 14 4.74 1.75 37.06
N PHE A 15 4.66 0.44 37.34
CA PHE A 15 4.42 -0.05 38.69
C PHE A 15 5.63 0.10 39.65
N LEU A 16 6.84 0.23 39.12
CA LEU A 16 8.06 0.14 39.93
C LEU A 16 8.67 1.50 40.35
N ASN A 17 8.20 2.64 39.82
CA ASN A 17 9.03 3.87 39.80
C ASN A 17 8.26 5.19 40.07
N VAL A 18 7.64 5.33 41.25
CA VAL A 18 6.75 6.49 41.58
C VAL A 18 7.31 7.42 42.68
N LYS A 19 8.55 7.97 42.59
CA LYS A 19 8.96 8.95 43.63
C LYS A 19 9.85 10.17 43.28
N ASN A 20 10.35 10.37 42.05
CA ASN A 20 11.19 11.54 41.68
C ASN A 20 10.72 12.31 40.42
N ASN A 21 11.22 13.54 40.22
CA ASN A 21 10.88 14.39 39.06
C ASN A 21 11.46 13.84 37.74
N GLU A 22 12.59 13.12 37.80
CA GLU A 22 13.13 12.33 36.67
C GLU A 22 12.18 11.19 36.28
N ASP A 23 11.60 10.50 37.27
CA ASP A 23 10.64 9.41 37.03
C ASP A 23 9.41 9.90 36.25
N ARG A 24 8.95 11.13 36.50
CA ARG A 24 7.82 11.73 35.75
C ARG A 24 8.13 11.89 34.27
N GLN A 25 9.35 12.29 33.93
CA GLN A 25 9.76 12.45 32.53
C GLN A 25 9.86 11.09 31.83
N ALA A 26 10.44 10.09 32.49
CA ALA A 26 10.56 8.75 31.93
C ALA A 26 9.19 8.08 31.75
N ILE A 27 8.25 8.28 32.69
CA ILE A 27 6.85 7.85 32.56
C ILE A 27 6.22 8.53 31.35
N ALA A 28 6.36 9.85 31.20
CA ALA A 28 5.79 10.59 30.07
C ALA A 28 6.30 10.08 28.71
N LEU A 29 7.61 9.84 28.59
CA LEU A 29 8.21 9.25 27.38
C LEU A 29 7.66 7.86 27.11
N THR A 30 7.54 7.02 28.14
CA THR A 30 7.06 5.65 27.99
C THR A 30 5.58 5.62 27.58
N THR A 31 4.74 6.48 28.15
CA THR A 31 3.34 6.66 27.73
C THR A 31 3.25 7.18 26.29
N GLN A 32 4.10 8.13 25.91
CA GLN A 32 4.18 8.64 24.54
C GLN A 32 4.51 7.51 23.56
N ILE A 33 5.52 6.69 23.87
CA ILE A 33 5.91 5.54 23.06
C ILE A 33 4.74 4.56 22.89
N GLN A 34 3.96 4.30 23.94
CA GLN A 34 2.80 3.41 23.86
C GLN A 34 1.73 3.92 22.89
N VAL A 35 1.39 5.21 22.96
CA VAL A 35 0.41 5.83 22.06
C VAL A 35 0.93 5.86 20.63
N LEU A 36 2.17 6.32 20.43
CA LEU A 36 2.80 6.39 19.12
C LEU A 36 2.96 5.00 18.49
N SER A 37 3.19 3.94 19.28
CA SER A 37 3.28 2.56 18.76
C SER A 37 1.96 2.09 18.16
N GLN A 38 0.82 2.50 18.72
CA GLN A 38 -0.50 2.19 18.15
C GLN A 38 -0.72 2.98 16.85
N GLN A 39 -0.37 4.26 16.84
CA GLN A 39 -0.45 5.10 15.65
C GLN A 39 0.46 4.57 14.53
N THR A 40 1.68 4.19 14.86
CA THR A 40 2.66 3.57 13.94
C THR A 40 2.07 2.32 13.29
N ALA A 41 1.40 1.46 14.05
CA ALA A 41 0.76 0.27 13.49
C ALA A 41 -0.35 0.62 12.48
N LYS A 42 -1.16 1.64 12.79
CA LYS A 42 -2.19 2.15 11.87
C LYS A 42 -1.55 2.71 10.59
N TYR A 43 -0.59 3.62 10.71
CA TYR A 43 0.05 4.26 9.56
C TYR A 43 0.89 3.28 8.75
N ALA A 44 1.46 2.24 9.35
CA ALA A 44 2.14 1.17 8.64
C ALA A 44 1.19 0.40 7.73
N ILE A 45 -0.02 0.08 8.20
CA ILE A 45 -1.06 -0.58 7.40
C ILE A 45 -1.52 0.33 6.25
N GLU A 46 -1.87 1.58 6.56
CA GLU A 46 -2.34 2.54 5.54
C GLU A 46 -1.26 2.87 4.49
N SER A 47 0.01 2.99 4.90
CA SER A 47 1.14 3.22 4.00
C SER A 47 1.40 2.00 3.12
N SER A 48 1.27 0.79 3.68
CA SER A 48 1.41 -0.44 2.89
C SER A 48 0.30 -0.58 1.84
N GLY A 49 -0.90 -0.07 2.13
CA GLY A 49 -1.99 0.11 1.15
C GLY A 49 -1.82 1.33 0.23
N GLY A 50 -0.69 2.04 0.32
CA GLY A 50 -0.33 3.13 -0.58
C GLY A 50 -1.03 4.46 -0.35
N ASN A 51 -1.51 4.72 0.87
CA ASN A 51 -1.91 6.06 1.27
C ASN A 51 -0.68 6.98 1.38
N ALA A 52 -0.58 7.95 0.45
CA ALA A 52 0.55 8.89 0.38
C ALA A 52 0.73 9.73 1.65
N GLY A 53 -0.37 10.14 2.30
CA GLY A 53 -0.33 10.93 3.53
C GLY A 53 0.19 10.10 4.71
N SER A 54 -0.21 8.83 4.79
CA SER A 54 0.17 7.95 5.90
C SER A 54 1.67 7.64 5.95
N PHE A 55 2.39 7.73 4.82
CA PHE A 55 3.86 7.58 4.83
C PHE A 55 4.56 8.67 5.65
N ALA A 56 4.10 9.92 5.55
CA ALA A 56 4.67 11.02 6.32
C ALA A 56 4.34 10.89 7.81
N GLU A 57 3.12 10.45 8.13
CA GLU A 57 2.72 10.16 9.51
C GLU A 57 3.48 8.96 10.11
N LEU A 58 3.77 7.94 9.30
CA LEU A 58 4.58 6.79 9.70
C LEU A 58 6.02 7.22 10.02
N GLU A 59 6.63 8.06 9.17
CA GLU A 59 7.95 8.61 9.39
C GLU A 59 7.99 9.49 10.65
N GLY A 60 7.02 10.40 10.82
CA GLY A 60 6.94 11.27 11.99
C GLY A 60 6.73 10.51 13.30
N THR A 61 5.85 9.51 13.32
CA THR A 61 5.63 8.65 14.50
C THR A 61 6.86 7.81 14.82
N ARG A 62 7.55 7.27 13.81
CA ARG A 62 8.82 6.56 13.96
C ARG A 62 9.89 7.43 14.61
N ASP A 63 10.11 8.63 14.07
CA ASP A 63 11.15 9.53 14.56
C ASP A 63 10.87 10.02 15.99
N ALA A 64 9.59 10.22 16.32
CA ALA A 64 9.18 10.58 17.68
C ALA A 64 9.42 9.43 18.69
N ILE A 65 9.16 8.18 18.30
CA ILE A 65 9.48 7.02 19.15
C ILE A 65 10.99 6.87 19.28
N ASP A 66 11.75 6.97 18.19
CA ASP A 66 13.22 6.86 18.26
C ASP A 66 13.79 7.90 19.22
N SER A 67 13.39 9.16 19.08
CA SER A 67 13.79 10.24 19.99
C SER A 67 13.47 9.91 21.45
N ALA A 68 12.25 9.42 21.74
CA ALA A 68 11.86 9.05 23.10
C ALA A 68 12.69 7.87 23.65
N VAL A 69 12.95 6.85 22.84
CA VAL A 69 13.80 5.71 23.21
C VAL A 69 15.24 6.15 23.44
N GLN A 70 15.80 6.99 22.57
CA GLN A 70 17.16 7.52 22.74
C GLN A 70 17.30 8.33 24.02
N ARG A 71 16.30 9.12 24.40
CA ARG A 71 16.30 9.88 25.67
C ARG A 71 16.27 8.96 26.89
N LEU A 72 15.52 7.86 26.85
CA LEU A 72 15.52 6.87 27.94
C LEU A 72 16.87 6.13 28.04
N VAL A 73 17.45 5.77 26.90
CA VAL A 73 18.72 5.01 26.81
C VAL A 73 19.91 5.89 27.21
N LYS A 74 20.07 7.05 26.58
CA LYS A 74 21.26 7.91 26.70
C LYS A 74 21.09 9.06 27.70
N GLY A 75 19.89 9.24 28.23
CA GLY A 75 19.54 10.41 29.01
C GLY A 75 19.26 11.63 28.12
N ASP A 76 18.89 12.73 28.77
CA ASP A 76 18.63 14.02 28.14
C ASP A 76 19.22 15.14 29.00
N PRO A 77 20.43 15.63 28.67
CA PRO A 77 21.09 16.69 29.42
C PRO A 77 20.27 17.99 29.51
N LYS A 78 19.39 18.26 28.54
CA LYS A 78 18.57 19.48 28.54
C LYS A 78 17.50 19.44 29.60
N SER A 79 16.97 18.25 29.90
CA SER A 79 15.94 18.05 30.92
C SER A 79 16.51 17.57 32.26
N GLY A 80 17.83 17.35 32.32
CA GLY A 80 18.54 16.79 33.47
C GLY A 80 18.35 15.28 33.65
N MET A 81 17.79 14.58 32.65
CA MET A 81 17.54 13.13 32.72
C MET A 81 18.84 12.35 32.52
N HIS A 82 19.12 11.44 33.46
CA HIS A 82 20.23 10.50 33.36
C HIS A 82 19.89 9.29 32.46
N PRO A 83 20.89 8.64 31.85
CA PRO A 83 20.69 7.42 31.07
C PRO A 83 20.20 6.27 31.95
N TYR A 84 19.09 5.63 31.57
CA TYR A 84 18.62 4.42 32.26
C TYR A 84 19.34 3.15 31.77
N SER A 85 19.86 3.15 30.54
CA SER A 85 20.70 2.06 30.03
C SER A 85 22.18 2.37 30.30
N ASP A 86 22.72 1.87 31.40
CA ASP A 86 24.16 1.86 31.65
C ASP A 86 24.60 0.55 32.30
N LYS A 87 25.57 -0.13 31.69
CA LYS A 87 26.15 -1.38 32.18
C LYS A 87 26.97 -1.23 33.47
N SER A 88 27.29 -0.01 33.89
CA SER A 88 28.17 0.24 35.05
C SER A 88 27.44 0.46 36.38
N GLY A 89 26.11 0.62 36.39
CA GLY A 89 25.34 0.70 37.64
C GLY A 89 23.81 0.72 37.53
N GLN A 90 23.22 1.37 36.52
CA GLN A 90 21.76 1.58 36.43
C GLN A 90 21.02 0.49 35.63
N ALA A 91 21.65 -0.20 34.67
CA ALA A 91 21.08 -1.40 34.03
C ALA A 91 20.92 -2.59 34.98
N ALA A 92 21.60 -2.57 36.13
CA ALA A 92 21.38 -3.53 37.22
C ALA A 92 20.02 -3.33 37.91
N THR A 93 19.37 -2.19 37.73
CA THR A 93 18.01 -1.92 38.23
C THR A 93 16.96 -2.56 37.34
N ALA A 94 15.75 -2.76 37.87
CA ALA A 94 14.61 -3.24 37.08
C ALA A 94 14.25 -2.27 35.95
N ALA A 95 14.35 -0.96 36.20
CA ALA A 95 14.08 0.09 35.22
C ALA A 95 15.05 0.06 34.03
N GLY A 96 16.36 -0.07 34.28
CA GLY A 96 17.35 -0.16 33.21
C GLY A 96 17.16 -1.40 32.33
N ARG A 97 16.84 -2.56 32.93
CA ARG A 97 16.48 -3.77 32.15
C ARG A 97 15.23 -3.58 31.29
N ALA A 98 14.24 -2.83 31.79
CA ALA A 98 13.02 -2.54 31.02
C ALA A 98 13.33 -1.64 29.82
N VAL A 99 14.16 -0.61 30.00
CA VAL A 99 14.62 0.29 28.93
C VAL A 99 15.45 -0.47 27.88
N ASP A 100 16.34 -1.37 28.30
CA ASP A 100 17.11 -2.21 27.36
C ASP A 100 16.21 -3.11 26.51
N LYS A 101 15.18 -3.72 27.13
CA LYS A 101 14.18 -4.51 26.41
C LYS A 101 13.38 -3.65 25.44
N LEU A 102 12.96 -2.46 25.86
CA LEU A 102 12.25 -1.50 25.02
C LEU A 102 13.09 -1.09 23.81
N ALA A 103 14.37 -0.73 24.02
CA ALA A 103 15.28 -0.37 22.95
C ALA A 103 15.52 -1.53 21.96
N GLY A 104 15.64 -2.76 22.48
CA GLY A 104 15.74 -3.96 21.65
C GLY A 104 14.48 -4.23 20.81
N ALA A 105 13.29 -4.02 21.40
CA ALA A 105 12.02 -4.13 20.67
C ALA A 105 11.87 -3.02 19.62
N TRP A 106 12.24 -1.78 19.99
CA TRP A 106 12.23 -0.63 19.09
C TRP A 106 13.12 -0.85 17.88
N LYS A 107 14.37 -1.30 18.08
CA LYS A 107 15.30 -1.57 16.96
C LYS A 107 14.73 -2.52 15.90
N LYS A 108 13.96 -3.53 16.33
CA LYS A 108 13.30 -4.46 15.40
C LYS A 108 12.18 -3.77 14.64
N LEU A 109 11.31 -3.06 15.37
CA LEU A 109 10.19 -2.32 14.79
C LEU A 109 10.66 -1.23 13.82
N ASP A 110 11.70 -0.48 14.19
CA ASP A 110 12.35 0.55 13.37
C ASP A 110 12.85 -0.03 12.04
N GLY A 111 13.50 -1.20 12.09
CA GLY A 111 13.95 -1.90 10.88
C GLY A 111 12.79 -2.33 9.97
N ASP A 112 11.65 -2.74 10.53
CA ASP A 112 10.47 -3.10 9.75
C ASP A 112 9.76 -1.87 9.17
N ILE A 113 9.65 -0.77 9.92
CA ILE A 113 9.17 0.52 9.41
C ILE A 113 10.06 1.03 8.28
N GLY A 114 11.38 0.92 8.45
CA GLY A 114 12.36 1.32 7.43
C GLY A 114 12.14 0.62 6.10
N LYS A 115 11.75 -0.66 6.10
CA LYS A 115 11.38 -1.39 4.87
C LYS A 115 10.15 -0.78 4.20
N ILE A 116 9.10 -0.47 4.98
CA ILE A 116 7.88 0.16 4.46
C ILE A 116 8.21 1.51 3.83
N LEU A 117 8.93 2.38 4.55
CA LEU A 117 9.33 3.69 4.07
C LEU A 117 10.23 3.61 2.82
N SER A 118 11.14 2.63 2.76
CA SER A 118 12.00 2.42 1.59
C SER A 118 11.23 2.03 0.32
N ASN A 119 10.07 1.40 0.47
CA ASN A 119 9.20 1.00 -0.64
C ASN A 119 8.20 2.10 -1.05
N LYS A 120 8.18 3.26 -0.36
CA LYS A 120 7.23 4.36 -0.62
C LYS A 120 7.12 4.72 -2.11
N ALA A 121 8.24 4.93 -2.78
CA ALA A 121 8.24 5.35 -4.18
C ALA A 121 7.58 4.30 -5.09
N VAL A 122 7.86 3.01 -4.85
CA VAL A 122 7.32 1.90 -5.64
C VAL A 122 5.81 1.79 -5.45
N VAL A 123 5.34 1.89 -4.21
CA VAL A 123 3.91 1.81 -3.88
C VAL A 123 3.16 3.00 -4.48
N LEU A 124 3.69 4.22 -4.36
CA LEU A 124 3.06 5.42 -4.91
C LEU A 124 3.02 5.43 -6.44
N ASP A 125 4.09 4.99 -7.11
CA ASP A 125 4.10 4.86 -8.57
C ASP A 125 3.07 3.82 -9.04
N SER A 126 2.98 2.69 -8.34
CA SER A 126 1.99 1.65 -8.65
C SER A 126 0.56 2.17 -8.49
N ASN A 127 0.28 2.90 -7.41
CA ASN A 127 -1.04 3.51 -7.18
C ASN A 127 -1.38 4.57 -8.22
N GLN A 128 -0.40 5.38 -8.64
CA GLN A 128 -0.62 6.36 -9.71
C GLN A 128 -0.96 5.68 -11.03
N ARG A 129 -0.22 4.63 -11.41
CA ARG A 129 -0.51 3.87 -12.63
C ARG A 129 -1.90 3.22 -12.59
N ALA A 130 -2.27 2.67 -11.44
CA ALA A 130 -3.60 2.10 -11.22
C ALA A 130 -4.70 3.16 -11.34
N ASP A 131 -4.50 4.36 -10.78
CA ASP A 131 -5.41 5.50 -10.92
C ASP A 131 -5.52 5.95 -12.40
N ASP A 132 -4.39 6.08 -13.09
CA ASP A 132 -4.36 6.43 -14.52
C ASP A 132 -5.12 5.40 -15.37
N LEU A 133 -4.88 4.11 -15.13
CA LEU A 133 -5.58 3.02 -15.80
C LEU A 133 -7.10 3.06 -15.52
N SER A 134 -7.50 3.35 -14.28
CA SER A 134 -8.91 3.48 -13.89
C SER A 134 -9.62 4.64 -14.59
N LYS A 135 -8.89 5.68 -14.98
CA LYS A 135 -9.38 6.84 -15.73
C LYS A 135 -9.40 6.59 -17.24
N GLN A 136 -8.46 5.81 -17.76
CA GLN A 136 -8.35 5.50 -19.19
C GLN A 136 -9.34 4.43 -19.65
N LEU A 137 -9.56 3.37 -18.87
CA LEU A 137 -10.45 2.26 -19.26
C LEU A 137 -11.89 2.70 -19.60
N PRO A 138 -12.53 3.63 -18.87
CA PRO A 138 -13.83 4.17 -19.27
C PRO A 138 -13.82 4.83 -20.66
N LEU A 139 -12.72 5.49 -21.04
CA LEU A 139 -12.58 6.10 -22.36
C LEU A 139 -12.48 5.02 -23.44
N LEU A 140 -11.67 3.99 -23.21
CA LEU A 140 -11.57 2.83 -24.11
C LEU A 140 -12.91 2.10 -24.27
N ASN A 141 -13.71 2.00 -23.21
CA ASN A 141 -15.07 1.45 -23.29
C ASN A 141 -15.98 2.31 -24.15
N SER A 142 -15.92 3.64 -24.03
CA SER A 142 -16.70 4.55 -24.89
C SER A 142 -16.29 4.44 -26.36
N GLU A 143 -15.00 4.27 -26.65
CA GLU A 143 -14.50 4.01 -28.00
C GLU A 143 -15.01 2.66 -28.54
N MET A 144 -15.01 1.62 -27.70
CA MET A 144 -15.58 0.32 -28.06
C MET A 144 -17.10 0.40 -28.32
N GLU A 145 -17.84 1.21 -27.57
CA GLU A 145 -19.27 1.45 -27.83
C GLU A 145 -19.49 2.10 -29.21
N GLN A 146 -18.60 3.00 -29.65
CA GLN A 146 -18.66 3.54 -31.00
C GLN A 146 -18.42 2.46 -32.06
N VAL A 147 -17.46 1.55 -31.83
CA VAL A 147 -17.24 0.38 -32.70
C VAL A 147 -18.51 -0.47 -32.78
N VAL A 148 -19.15 -0.76 -31.65
CA VAL A 148 -20.41 -1.50 -31.58
C VAL A 148 -21.52 -0.81 -32.39
N ASN A 149 -21.67 0.50 -32.26
CA ASN A 149 -22.67 1.27 -33.02
C ASN A 149 -22.42 1.20 -34.53
N ILE A 150 -21.16 1.28 -34.97
CA ILE A 150 -20.78 1.11 -36.38
C ILE A 150 -21.14 -0.30 -36.86
N LEU A 151 -20.80 -1.34 -36.09
CA LEU A 151 -21.14 -2.72 -36.43
C LEU A 151 -22.66 -2.90 -36.56
N GLN A 152 -23.47 -2.34 -35.65
CA GLN A 152 -24.92 -2.42 -35.75
C GLN A 152 -25.45 -1.76 -37.04
N GLN A 153 -24.96 -0.56 -37.38
CA GLN A 153 -25.36 0.15 -38.60
C GLN A 153 -24.94 -0.58 -39.88
N ARG A 154 -23.79 -1.27 -39.85
CA ARG A 154 -23.20 -1.97 -41.00
C ARG A 154 -23.53 -3.47 -41.05
N LYS A 155 -24.40 -3.95 -40.15
CA LYS A 155 -24.76 -5.38 -40.03
C LYS A 155 -23.52 -6.27 -39.80
N GLY A 156 -22.68 -5.87 -38.86
CA GLY A 156 -21.55 -6.66 -38.37
C GLY A 156 -21.98 -8.07 -37.95
N SER A 157 -21.07 -9.01 -38.12
CA SER A 157 -21.36 -10.42 -37.81
C SER A 157 -21.53 -10.67 -36.31
N PRO A 158 -22.27 -11.72 -35.90
CA PRO A 158 -22.40 -12.10 -34.49
C PRO A 158 -21.05 -12.27 -33.77
N ASP A 159 -20.04 -12.83 -34.45
CA ASP A 159 -18.70 -13.03 -33.87
C ASP A 159 -17.99 -11.70 -33.55
N GLN A 160 -18.19 -10.68 -34.39
CA GLN A 160 -17.63 -9.34 -34.14
C GLN A 160 -18.32 -8.68 -32.94
N MET A 161 -19.65 -8.75 -32.88
CA MET A 161 -20.44 -8.25 -31.75
C MET A 161 -20.09 -8.96 -30.43
N LEU A 162 -19.82 -10.26 -30.49
CA LEU A 162 -19.38 -11.04 -29.34
C LEU A 162 -17.99 -10.61 -28.88
N GLY A 163 -17.06 -10.40 -29.82
CA GLY A 163 -15.70 -9.94 -29.52
C GLY A 163 -15.69 -8.56 -28.85
N THR A 164 -16.46 -7.60 -29.37
CA THR A 164 -16.58 -6.26 -28.75
C THR A 164 -17.24 -6.33 -27.37
N SER A 165 -18.26 -7.17 -27.19
CA SER A 165 -18.91 -7.36 -25.88
C SER A 165 -17.96 -7.96 -24.85
N ARG A 166 -17.15 -8.95 -25.25
CA ARG A 166 -16.10 -9.53 -24.40
C ARG A 166 -15.07 -8.48 -23.99
N GLN A 167 -14.69 -7.60 -24.91
CA GLN A 167 -13.75 -6.53 -24.64
C GLN A 167 -14.24 -5.57 -23.55
N MET A 168 -15.51 -5.15 -23.63
CA MET A 168 -16.13 -4.29 -22.61
C MET A 168 -16.18 -4.97 -21.24
N LEU A 169 -16.57 -6.26 -21.20
CA LEU A 169 -16.59 -7.04 -19.96
C LEU A 169 -15.19 -7.19 -19.34
N LEU A 170 -14.14 -7.32 -20.17
CA LEU A 170 -12.77 -7.37 -19.70
C LEU A 170 -12.34 -6.03 -19.10
N ALA A 171 -12.64 -4.91 -19.75
CA ALA A 171 -12.37 -3.58 -19.19
C ALA A 171 -13.04 -3.39 -17.82
N ASP A 172 -14.32 -3.73 -17.68
CA ASP A 172 -15.05 -3.61 -16.41
C ASP A 172 -14.44 -4.47 -15.29
N ARG A 173 -13.96 -5.67 -15.65
CA ARG A 173 -13.23 -6.54 -14.72
C ARG A 173 -11.88 -5.96 -14.33
N ILE A 174 -11.13 -5.39 -15.28
CA ILE A 174 -9.85 -4.73 -15.02
C ILE A 174 -10.08 -3.57 -14.05
N ILE A 175 -11.07 -2.70 -14.30
CA ILE A 175 -11.40 -1.58 -13.38
C ILE A 175 -11.65 -2.10 -11.96
N ARG A 176 -12.47 -3.14 -11.81
CA ARG A 176 -12.78 -3.71 -10.50
C ARG A 176 -11.54 -4.27 -9.81
N ARG A 177 -10.69 -5.01 -10.53
CA ARG A 177 -9.47 -5.60 -9.96
C ARG A 177 -8.43 -4.55 -9.60
N VAL A 178 -8.32 -3.48 -10.39
CA VAL A 178 -7.49 -2.33 -10.05
C VAL A 178 -7.95 -1.72 -8.72
N GLN A 179 -9.26 -1.55 -8.52
CA GLN A 179 -9.79 -1.04 -7.25
C GLN A 179 -9.53 -2.00 -6.08
N GLU A 180 -9.65 -3.31 -6.28
CA GLU A 180 -9.33 -4.33 -5.27
C GLU A 180 -7.83 -4.32 -4.90
N VAL A 181 -6.93 -4.16 -5.89
CA VAL A 181 -5.48 -4.03 -5.66
C VAL A 181 -5.16 -2.75 -4.89
N LEU A 182 -5.77 -1.62 -5.26
CA LEU A 182 -5.61 -0.33 -4.56
C LEU A 182 -6.14 -0.37 -3.12
N GLN A 183 -7.22 -1.13 -2.88
CA GLN A 183 -7.77 -1.31 -1.54
C GLN A 183 -6.86 -2.18 -0.66
N GLY A 184 -6.10 -3.10 -1.27
CA GLY A 184 -5.20 -4.02 -0.59
C GLY A 184 -5.94 -5.04 0.29
N GLY A 185 -5.17 -5.76 1.11
CA GLY A 185 -5.69 -6.74 2.09
C GLY A 185 -5.61 -8.19 1.60
N ASP A 186 -6.37 -9.08 2.24
CA ASP A 186 -6.22 -10.54 2.05
C ASP A 186 -6.47 -11.02 0.61
N SER A 187 -7.24 -10.26 -0.18
CA SER A 187 -7.53 -10.57 -1.59
C SER A 187 -6.59 -9.90 -2.59
N GLU A 188 -5.66 -9.06 -2.15
CA GLU A 188 -4.79 -8.23 -3.01
C GLU A 188 -4.05 -9.08 -4.05
N GLN A 189 -3.38 -10.15 -3.60
CA GLN A 189 -2.60 -11.00 -4.49
C GLN A 189 -3.46 -11.68 -5.57
N ALA A 190 -4.63 -12.18 -5.18
CA ALA A 190 -5.56 -12.81 -6.12
C ALA A 190 -6.14 -11.79 -7.13
N ALA A 191 -6.40 -10.56 -6.66
CA ALA A 191 -6.83 -9.46 -7.51
C ALA A 191 -5.73 -9.05 -8.51
N ALA A 192 -4.48 -8.95 -8.07
CA ALA A 192 -3.32 -8.64 -8.92
C ALA A 192 -3.08 -9.72 -9.99
N ASP A 193 -3.13 -11.00 -9.62
CA ASP A 193 -3.00 -12.11 -10.57
C ASP A 193 -4.14 -12.11 -11.59
N GLY A 194 -5.36 -11.80 -11.14
CA GLY A 194 -6.52 -11.66 -12.02
C GLY A 194 -6.40 -10.47 -12.96
N LEU A 195 -5.86 -9.35 -12.48
CA LEU A 195 -5.66 -8.13 -13.25
C LEU A 195 -4.72 -8.39 -14.41
N ALA A 196 -3.59 -9.06 -14.15
CA ALA A 196 -2.62 -9.43 -15.18
C ALA A 196 -3.26 -10.30 -16.29
N ARG A 197 -4.06 -11.30 -15.91
CA ARG A 197 -4.77 -12.16 -16.88
C ARG A 197 -5.81 -11.41 -17.69
N ASP A 198 -6.57 -10.51 -17.04
CA ASP A 198 -7.61 -9.74 -17.71
C ASP A 198 -7.01 -8.70 -18.67
N ALA A 199 -5.91 -8.06 -18.28
CA ALA A 199 -5.13 -7.16 -19.14
C ALA A 199 -4.54 -7.90 -20.36
N GLN A 200 -3.94 -9.07 -20.16
CA GLN A 200 -3.45 -9.88 -21.28
C GLN A 200 -4.60 -10.25 -22.23
N SER A 201 -5.73 -10.71 -21.69
CA SER A 201 -6.90 -11.08 -22.49
C SER A 201 -7.46 -9.87 -23.25
N TYR A 202 -7.46 -8.68 -22.64
CA TYR A 202 -7.92 -7.44 -23.27
C TYR A 202 -7.07 -7.09 -24.49
N GLY A 203 -5.74 -7.18 -24.38
CA GLY A 203 -4.84 -6.97 -25.51
C GLY A 203 -5.01 -8.02 -26.63
N GLU A 204 -5.15 -9.29 -26.26
CA GLU A 204 -5.37 -10.37 -27.24
C GLU A 204 -6.69 -10.23 -28.00
N VAL A 205 -7.76 -9.81 -27.32
CA VAL A 205 -9.07 -9.56 -27.92
C VAL A 205 -9.02 -8.30 -28.80
N LEU A 206 -8.40 -7.21 -28.34
CA LEU A 206 -8.24 -5.98 -29.14
C LEU A 206 -7.52 -6.27 -30.46
N LYS A 207 -6.37 -6.95 -30.37
CA LYS A 207 -5.61 -7.39 -31.54
C LYS A 207 -6.42 -8.35 -32.42
N GLY A 208 -7.17 -9.27 -31.81
CA GLY A 208 -8.08 -10.17 -32.53
C GLY A 208 -9.18 -9.42 -33.30
N LEU A 209 -9.68 -8.30 -32.79
CA LEU A 209 -10.65 -7.46 -33.49
C LEU A 209 -10.01 -6.72 -34.68
N GLN A 210 -8.71 -6.42 -34.61
CA GLN A 210 -7.94 -5.75 -35.67
C GLN A 210 -7.46 -6.70 -36.78
N GLU A 211 -7.02 -7.90 -36.42
CA GLU A 211 -6.32 -8.83 -37.33
C GLU A 211 -7.07 -10.16 -37.54
N GLY A 212 -8.06 -10.45 -36.70
CA GLY A 212 -8.69 -11.76 -36.58
C GLY A 212 -7.87 -12.72 -35.71
N ASN A 213 -8.56 -13.57 -34.94
CA ASN A 213 -7.92 -14.63 -34.18
C ASN A 213 -8.86 -15.85 -34.07
N SER A 214 -8.61 -16.84 -34.92
CA SER A 214 -9.41 -18.07 -34.97
C SER A 214 -9.29 -18.92 -33.71
N SER A 215 -8.17 -18.85 -32.99
CA SER A 215 -7.92 -19.65 -31.79
C SER A 215 -8.83 -19.26 -30.61
N ILE A 216 -9.27 -18.00 -30.56
CA ILE A 216 -10.20 -17.46 -29.55
C ILE A 216 -11.57 -17.07 -30.13
N GLY A 217 -11.81 -17.43 -31.40
CA GLY A 217 -13.09 -17.24 -32.09
C GLY A 217 -13.43 -15.77 -32.36
N ILE A 218 -12.43 -14.92 -32.59
CA ILE A 218 -12.63 -13.50 -32.90
C ILE A 218 -12.43 -13.27 -34.39
N LYS A 219 -13.40 -12.60 -34.99
CA LYS A 219 -13.35 -12.19 -36.39
C LYS A 219 -12.89 -10.75 -36.51
N GLU A 220 -11.97 -10.53 -37.43
CA GLU A 220 -11.48 -9.21 -37.82
C GLU A 220 -12.63 -8.25 -38.18
N ILE A 221 -12.54 -7.01 -37.73
CA ILE A 221 -13.43 -5.91 -38.13
C ILE A 221 -12.78 -5.16 -39.29
N LYS A 222 -13.43 -5.17 -40.46
CA LYS A 222 -12.88 -4.56 -41.69
C LYS A 222 -13.45 -3.17 -42.01
N ASP A 223 -14.45 -2.71 -41.26
CA ASP A 223 -15.00 -1.38 -41.47
C ASP A 223 -13.94 -0.32 -41.16
N ALA A 224 -13.72 0.62 -42.09
CA ALA A 224 -12.64 1.59 -42.01
C ALA A 224 -12.76 2.54 -40.81
N ASN A 225 -13.99 2.94 -40.44
CA ASN A 225 -14.20 3.82 -39.29
C ASN A 225 -13.97 3.06 -37.99
N ALA A 226 -14.48 1.84 -37.89
CA ALA A 226 -14.24 0.99 -36.73
C ALA A 226 -12.75 0.65 -36.57
N ARG A 227 -12.03 0.36 -37.66
CA ARG A 227 -10.58 0.10 -37.62
C ARG A 227 -9.81 1.30 -37.10
N LYS A 228 -10.15 2.51 -37.53
CA LYS A 228 -9.50 3.73 -37.04
C LYS A 228 -9.63 3.90 -35.52
N ILE A 229 -10.79 3.54 -34.97
CA ILE A 229 -11.02 3.57 -33.51
C ILE A 229 -10.19 2.49 -32.82
N LEU A 230 -10.24 1.25 -33.32
CA LEU A 230 -9.46 0.13 -32.75
C LEU A 230 -7.95 0.40 -32.77
N ASP A 231 -7.43 1.05 -33.81
CA ASP A 231 -6.02 1.43 -33.89
C ASP A 231 -5.66 2.48 -32.84
N GLY A 232 -6.52 3.48 -32.62
CA GLY A 232 -6.33 4.47 -31.54
C GLY A 232 -6.40 3.86 -30.14
N MET A 233 -7.28 2.87 -29.94
CA MET A 233 -7.36 2.10 -28.70
C MET A 233 -6.08 1.31 -28.44
N GLN A 234 -5.46 0.74 -29.48
CA GLN A 234 -4.23 -0.05 -29.37
C GLN A 234 -3.02 0.82 -29.01
N ASP A 235 -2.99 2.08 -29.45
CA ASP A 235 -1.96 3.05 -29.04
C ASP A 235 -2.13 3.54 -27.60
N SER A 236 -3.37 3.48 -27.10
CA SER A 236 -3.75 3.94 -25.75
C SER A 236 -3.70 2.83 -24.70
N TRP A 237 -3.46 1.58 -25.12
CA TRP A 237 -3.37 0.37 -24.28
C TRP A 237 -1.93 -0.13 -24.17
#